data_AF-A0A5N6VZK1-F1
#
_entry.id   AF-A0A5N6VZK1-F1
#
_cell.length_a   1.000
_cell.length_b   1.000
_cell.length_c   1.000
_cell.angle_alpha   90.00
_cell.angle_beta   90.00
_cell.angle_gamma   90.00
#
_symmetry.space_group_name_H-M   'P 1'
#
loop_
_entity.id
_entity.type
_entity.pdbx_description
1 polymer ?
#
loop_
_entity_poly.entity_id
_entity_poly.type
_entity_poly.pdbx_seq_one_letter_code
_entity_poly.pdbx_strand_id
1 'polypeptide(L)'
;MQLHSLAPRLGGSLPSALGKKLYFWAINGYFVSQTAVQPLYGQVANILGRRWLTILSVALFALGGSLCGGESSTEMLVAARVIQGLGVGGINVMTEIIVADLVPLRERQPGFFLPVYFQSVLEATPEKSGIDLFASVIPMVPGAIVGGVLITVTGKYMPLLVAGSVLMAIGMGLFTMLDDRTNTVRWVVYQVILVLGSGISLIATLPAILASFPESDVATATATWAFLRSFGSIWGVSIPSVIFNTRFTDLVGRIASPQLQGVLVGGGAYQLATKAFIQSLDDTPVVKAQVVSVYTDSLQLVWQVVIAFAALGVPLSLLIRSLALRDELYTEFGVEEKKTEEVEEVRV
;
A
#
# COMPACT_ATOMS: atom_id res chain seq x y z
N MET A 1 26.40 -0.52 -4.54
CA MET A 1 27.83 -0.45 -4.94
C MET A 1 28.45 -1.87 -5.06
N GLN A 2 27.83 -2.81 -5.78
CA GLN A 2 28.39 -4.18 -5.91
C GLN A 2 28.17 -4.89 -7.26
N LEU A 3 27.51 -4.28 -8.25
CA LEU A 3 27.20 -5.00 -9.51
C LEU A 3 28.28 -4.86 -10.61
N HIS A 4 29.11 -3.82 -10.58
CA HIS A 4 30.14 -3.59 -11.61
C HIS A 4 31.37 -4.52 -11.50
N SER A 5 31.59 -5.18 -10.35
CA SER A 5 32.71 -6.11 -10.15
C SER A 5 32.37 -7.59 -10.43
N LEU A 6 31.11 -7.89 -10.78
CA LEU A 6 30.62 -9.27 -10.94
C LEU A 6 30.52 -9.72 -12.41
N ALA A 7 30.40 -8.77 -13.36
CA ALA A 7 30.29 -9.10 -14.80
C ALA A 7 31.46 -9.94 -15.35
N PRO A 8 32.74 -9.71 -14.99
CA PRO A 8 33.84 -10.51 -15.55
C PRO A 8 34.00 -11.89 -14.89
N ARG A 9 33.42 -12.12 -13.70
CA ARG A 9 33.62 -13.36 -12.92
C ARG A 9 32.63 -14.47 -13.26
N LEU A 10 31.52 -14.12 -13.90
CA LEU A 10 30.48 -15.05 -14.35
C LEU A 10 30.60 -15.40 -15.85
N GLY A 11 31.58 -14.85 -16.56
CA GLY A 11 31.83 -15.04 -17.99
C GLY A 11 32.29 -16.44 -18.41
N GLY A 12 32.11 -17.46 -17.57
CA GLY A 12 32.54 -18.84 -17.85
C GLY A 12 31.42 -19.86 -18.07
N SER A 13 30.16 -19.60 -17.69
CA SER A 13 29.20 -20.73 -17.59
C SER A 13 27.71 -20.42 -17.66
N LEU A 14 27.22 -19.55 -18.56
CA LEU A 14 25.77 -19.47 -18.81
C LEU A 14 25.37 -19.49 -20.30
N PRO A 15 25.37 -20.68 -20.93
CA PRO A 15 24.48 -21.00 -22.05
C PRO A 15 23.56 -22.17 -21.68
N SER A 16 22.53 -21.94 -20.86
CA SER A 16 21.44 -22.91 -20.70
C SER A 16 20.11 -22.23 -20.38
N ALA A 17 19.00 -22.74 -20.94
CA ALA A 17 17.64 -22.28 -20.64
C ALA A 17 17.29 -22.34 -19.13
N LEU A 18 18.04 -23.11 -18.36
CA LEU A 18 17.95 -23.20 -16.90
C LEU A 18 18.32 -21.85 -16.24
N GLY A 19 19.40 -21.20 -16.68
CA GLY A 19 19.84 -19.92 -16.11
C GLY A 19 18.81 -18.79 -16.29
N LYS A 20 18.13 -18.75 -17.45
CA LYS A 20 17.04 -17.80 -17.72
C LYS A 20 15.82 -18.03 -16.82
N LYS A 21 15.45 -19.30 -16.57
CA LYS A 21 14.39 -19.66 -15.60
C LYS A 21 14.77 -19.27 -14.17
N LEU A 22 16.02 -19.51 -13.78
CA LEU A 22 16.52 -19.14 -12.46
C LEU A 22 16.51 -17.63 -12.22
N TYR A 23 16.85 -16.83 -13.22
CA TYR A 23 16.77 -15.38 -13.12
C TYR A 23 15.33 -14.86 -12.91
N PHE A 24 14.34 -15.42 -13.63
CA PHE A 24 12.91 -15.12 -13.39
C PHE A 24 12.49 -15.45 -11.94
N TRP A 25 12.96 -16.57 -11.40
CA TRP A 25 12.70 -16.96 -10.01
C TRP A 25 13.47 -16.13 -8.99
N ALA A 26 14.57 -15.48 -9.36
CA ALA A 26 15.31 -14.59 -8.45
C ALA A 26 14.48 -13.35 -8.10
N ILE A 27 13.64 -12.89 -9.04
CA ILE A 27 12.75 -11.74 -8.84
C ILE A 27 11.42 -12.20 -8.23
N ASN A 28 10.78 -13.21 -8.83
CA ASN A 28 9.43 -13.63 -8.42
C ASN A 28 9.41 -14.51 -7.17
N GLY A 29 10.51 -15.21 -6.88
CA GLY A 29 10.61 -16.12 -5.73
C GLY A 29 10.37 -15.41 -4.40
N TYR A 30 10.77 -14.14 -4.28
CA TYR A 30 10.49 -13.30 -3.13
C TYR A 30 8.99 -13.06 -2.91
N PHE A 31 8.25 -12.69 -3.97
CA PHE A 31 6.83 -12.40 -3.87
C PHE A 31 6.00 -13.66 -3.67
N VAL A 32 6.33 -14.73 -4.39
CA VAL A 32 5.66 -16.03 -4.27
C VAL A 32 5.87 -16.58 -2.86
N SER A 33 7.10 -16.57 -2.35
CA SER A 33 7.36 -17.07 -1.00
C SER A 33 6.67 -16.22 0.05
N GLN A 34 6.73 -14.88 -0.05
CA GLN A 34 6.01 -13.95 0.81
C GLN A 34 4.52 -14.28 0.89
N THR A 35 3.83 -14.36 -0.25
CA THR A 35 2.37 -14.55 -0.27
C THR A 35 1.99 -15.96 0.17
N ALA A 36 2.76 -16.98 -0.19
CA ALA A 36 2.44 -18.37 0.13
C ALA A 36 2.47 -18.67 1.64
N VAL A 37 3.35 -18.03 2.41
CA VAL A 37 3.49 -18.33 3.84
C VAL A 37 2.68 -17.44 4.76
N GLN A 38 2.09 -16.34 4.26
CA GLN A 38 1.23 -15.46 5.06
C GLN A 38 0.17 -16.20 5.88
N PRO A 39 -0.60 -17.19 5.34
CA PRO A 39 -1.60 -17.92 6.11
C PRO A 39 -0.99 -18.80 7.22
N LEU A 40 0.22 -19.33 7.00
CA LEU A 40 0.88 -20.24 7.94
C LEU A 40 1.38 -19.51 9.18
N TYR A 41 1.86 -18.27 9.01
CA TYR A 41 2.36 -17.45 10.12
C TYR A 41 1.30 -17.22 11.21
N GLY A 42 0.01 -17.11 10.84
CA GLY A 42 -1.08 -16.98 11.81
C GLY A 42 -1.25 -18.22 12.70
N GLN A 43 -1.15 -19.42 12.13
CA GLN A 43 -1.25 -20.66 12.91
C GLN A 43 -0.02 -20.89 13.77
N VAL A 44 1.17 -20.63 13.23
CA VAL A 44 2.45 -20.80 13.93
C VAL A 44 2.61 -19.80 15.10
N ALA A 45 2.03 -18.61 14.99
CA ALA A 45 2.03 -17.62 16.07
C ALA A 45 1.36 -18.11 17.35
N ASN A 46 0.35 -18.99 17.23
CA ASN A 46 -0.32 -19.59 18.38
C ASN A 46 0.57 -20.61 19.12
N ILE A 47 1.56 -21.17 18.44
CA ILE A 47 2.43 -22.23 18.97
C ILE A 47 3.75 -21.62 19.51
N LEU A 48 4.46 -20.86 18.67
CA LEU A 48 5.80 -20.33 19.00
C LEU A 48 5.75 -19.01 19.78
N GLY A 49 4.57 -18.38 19.86
CA GLY A 49 4.42 -17.06 20.44
C GLY A 49 4.92 -15.95 19.53
N ARG A 50 4.35 -14.75 19.75
CA ARG A 50 4.45 -13.61 18.83
C ARG A 50 5.87 -13.03 18.80
N ARG A 51 6.52 -12.96 19.96
CA ARG A 51 7.87 -12.42 20.14
C ARG A 51 8.92 -13.21 19.35
N TRP A 52 8.98 -14.52 19.53
CA TRP A 52 9.98 -15.37 18.88
C TRP A 52 9.75 -15.47 17.39
N LEU A 53 8.49 -15.54 16.96
CA LEU A 53 8.16 -15.59 15.54
C LEU A 53 8.51 -14.29 14.81
N THR A 54 8.36 -13.14 15.47
CA THR A 54 8.79 -11.84 14.93
C THR A 54 10.31 -11.75 14.82
N ILE A 55 11.04 -12.15 15.87
CA ILE A 55 12.51 -12.18 15.85
C ILE A 55 13.00 -13.12 14.73
N LEU A 56 12.37 -14.28 14.57
CA LEU A 56 12.71 -15.24 13.51
C LEU A 56 12.43 -14.65 12.12
N SER A 57 11.31 -13.95 11.92
CA SER A 57 10.97 -13.31 10.65
C SER A 57 11.97 -12.20 10.28
N VAL A 58 12.36 -11.38 11.27
CA VAL A 58 13.39 -10.34 11.10
C VAL A 58 14.76 -10.96 10.85
N ALA A 59 15.11 -12.04 11.54
CA ALA A 59 16.35 -12.77 11.32
C ALA A 59 16.40 -13.38 9.90
N LEU A 60 15.33 -14.02 9.44
CA LEU A 60 15.23 -14.56 8.07
C LEU A 60 15.34 -13.45 7.01
N PHE A 61 14.74 -12.30 7.26
CA PHE A 61 14.88 -11.14 6.37
C PHE A 61 16.32 -10.63 6.31
N ALA A 62 16.95 -10.44 7.47
CA ALA A 62 18.34 -9.98 7.57
C ALA A 62 19.34 -11.00 6.99
N LEU A 63 19.12 -12.29 7.24
CA LEU A 63 19.91 -13.39 6.68
C LEU A 63 19.75 -13.46 5.16
N GLY A 64 18.53 -13.42 4.66
CA GLY A 64 18.27 -13.39 3.22
C GLY A 64 18.93 -12.17 2.56
N GLY A 65 18.87 -10.99 3.19
CA GLY A 65 19.57 -9.79 2.73
C GLY A 65 21.09 -9.92 2.75
N SER A 66 21.64 -10.54 3.80
CA SER A 66 23.08 -10.77 3.93
C SER A 66 23.59 -11.78 2.91
N LEU A 67 22.81 -12.84 2.65
CA LEU A 67 23.13 -13.86 1.64
C LEU A 67 23.05 -13.30 0.22
N CYS A 68 22.12 -12.38 -0.06
CA CYS A 68 22.12 -11.64 -1.32
C CYS A 68 23.37 -10.74 -1.46
N GLY A 69 23.91 -10.21 -0.36
CA GLY A 69 25.13 -9.39 -0.38
C GLY A 69 26.42 -10.17 -0.63
N GLY A 70 26.41 -11.50 -0.43
CA GLY A 70 27.59 -12.38 -0.52
C GLY A 70 27.47 -13.47 -1.59
N GLU A 71 26.53 -13.34 -2.52
CA GLU A 71 26.20 -14.37 -3.49
C GLU A 71 27.31 -14.65 -4.51
N SER A 72 27.54 -15.93 -4.79
CA SER A 72 28.50 -16.41 -5.79
C SER A 72 27.85 -17.16 -6.96
N SER A 73 26.54 -17.44 -6.88
CA SER A 73 25.78 -18.12 -7.93
C SER A 73 24.32 -17.64 -8.01
N THR A 74 23.71 -17.72 -9.19
CA THR A 74 22.29 -17.36 -9.41
C THR A 74 21.34 -18.24 -8.58
N GLU A 75 21.71 -19.51 -8.36
CA GLU A 75 20.98 -20.44 -7.50
C GLU A 75 20.95 -19.96 -6.04
N MET A 76 22.10 -19.49 -5.55
CA MET A 76 22.22 -18.93 -4.20
C MET A 76 21.39 -17.65 -4.06
N LEU A 77 21.37 -16.79 -5.09
CA LEU A 77 20.54 -15.58 -5.11
C LEU A 77 19.03 -15.91 -5.07
N VAL A 78 18.57 -16.90 -5.86
CA VAL A 78 17.16 -17.35 -5.82
C VAL A 78 16.81 -17.87 -4.43
N ALA A 79 17.66 -18.71 -3.84
CA ALA A 79 17.46 -19.24 -2.50
C ALA A 79 17.42 -18.12 -1.45
N ALA A 80 18.35 -17.15 -1.52
CA ALA A 80 18.40 -16.01 -0.61
C ALA A 80 17.15 -15.12 -0.72
N ARG A 81 16.62 -14.92 -1.93
CA ARG A 81 15.39 -14.16 -2.18
C ARG A 81 14.13 -14.86 -1.66
N VAL A 82 14.07 -16.18 -1.81
CA VAL A 82 13.00 -16.99 -1.21
C VAL A 82 13.04 -16.87 0.31
N ILE A 83 14.22 -17.04 0.93
CA ILE A 83 14.41 -16.90 2.40
C ILE A 83 14.02 -15.50 2.87
N GLN A 84 14.42 -14.46 2.13
CA GLN A 84 14.06 -13.08 2.44
C GLN A 84 12.55 -12.85 2.36
N GLY A 85 11.87 -13.37 1.33
CA GLY A 85 10.42 -13.26 1.18
C GLY A 85 9.64 -14.00 2.28
N LEU A 86 10.14 -15.15 2.74
CA LEU A 86 9.60 -15.85 3.92
C LEU A 86 9.66 -14.97 5.18
N GLY A 87 10.76 -14.24 5.37
CA GLY A 87 10.91 -13.28 6.46
C GLY A 87 9.94 -12.12 6.36
N VAL A 88 9.77 -11.52 5.17
CA VAL A 88 8.85 -10.39 4.97
C VAL A 88 7.38 -10.78 5.11
N GLY A 89 6.98 -11.95 4.61
CA GLY A 89 5.63 -12.49 4.84
C GLY A 89 5.31 -12.57 6.34
N GLY A 90 6.27 -13.06 7.13
CA GLY A 90 6.17 -13.12 8.58
C GLY A 90 6.13 -11.75 9.26
N ILE A 91 6.98 -10.81 8.84
CA ILE A 91 7.00 -9.44 9.40
C ILE A 91 5.64 -8.77 9.22
N ASN A 92 5.05 -8.83 8.02
CA ASN A 92 3.76 -8.17 7.78
C ASN A 92 2.65 -8.78 8.65
N VAL A 93 2.53 -10.11 8.67
CA VAL A 93 1.49 -10.81 9.44
C VAL A 93 1.70 -10.67 10.94
N MET A 94 2.94 -10.77 11.43
CA MET A 94 3.25 -10.60 12.85
C MET A 94 3.05 -9.17 13.31
N THR A 95 3.34 -8.17 12.46
CA THR A 95 3.06 -6.77 12.80
C THR A 95 1.57 -6.56 13.02
N GLU A 96 0.73 -7.07 12.12
CA GLU A 96 -0.73 -7.00 12.28
C GLU A 96 -1.24 -7.79 13.50
N ILE A 97 -0.73 -9.01 13.73
CA ILE A 97 -1.11 -9.85 14.88
C ILE A 97 -0.64 -9.26 16.23
N ILE A 98 0.57 -8.70 16.29
CA ILE A 98 1.10 -8.09 17.50
C ILE A 98 0.29 -6.85 17.86
N VAL A 99 -0.02 -6.00 16.89
CA VAL A 99 -0.86 -4.84 17.16
C VAL A 99 -2.26 -5.30 17.54
N ALA A 100 -2.79 -6.34 16.89
CA ALA A 100 -4.03 -6.98 17.24
C ALA A 100 -4.13 -7.57 18.66
N ASP A 101 -3.00 -8.00 19.23
CA ASP A 101 -2.91 -8.66 20.53
C ASP A 101 -2.51 -7.69 21.67
N LEU A 102 -1.67 -6.69 21.37
CA LEU A 102 -1.28 -5.62 22.32
C LEU A 102 -2.43 -4.66 22.60
N VAL A 103 -3.36 -4.57 21.66
CA VAL A 103 -4.42 -3.58 21.63
C VAL A 103 -5.74 -4.33 21.80
N PRO A 104 -6.49 -4.13 22.90
CA PRO A 104 -7.73 -4.85 23.19
C PRO A 104 -8.69 -4.84 21.98
N LEU A 105 -9.61 -5.81 21.87
CA LEU A 105 -10.61 -5.86 20.78
C LEU A 105 -11.48 -4.59 20.65
N ARG A 106 -11.49 -3.72 21.67
CA ARG A 106 -12.10 -2.38 21.67
C ARG A 106 -11.22 -1.28 21.07
N GLU A 107 -9.93 -1.53 20.89
CA GLU A 107 -8.93 -0.53 20.47
C GLU A 107 -8.17 -0.93 19.19
N ARG A 108 -8.45 -2.13 18.65
CA ARG A 108 -7.68 -2.78 17.59
C ARG A 108 -7.50 -1.87 16.37
N GLN A 109 -6.26 -1.91 15.85
CA GLN A 109 -5.77 -1.17 14.68
C GLN A 109 -6.86 -0.90 13.62
N PRO A 110 -7.22 0.37 13.42
CA PRO A 110 -8.30 0.75 12.54
C PRO A 110 -7.75 1.14 11.18
N GLY A 111 -7.55 0.13 10.34
CA GLY A 111 -7.28 0.36 8.92
C GLY A 111 -8.50 1.04 8.31
N PHE A 112 -8.35 2.34 8.02
CA PHE A 112 -9.30 3.26 7.37
C PHE A 112 -10.29 3.98 8.30
N PHE A 113 -10.42 5.30 8.12
CA PHE A 113 -11.37 6.19 8.82
C PHE A 113 -12.80 6.13 8.26
N LEU A 114 -13.00 5.41 7.15
CA LEU A 114 -14.31 5.20 6.54
C LEU A 114 -15.24 4.39 7.46
N PRO A 115 -14.82 3.27 8.07
CA PRO A 115 -15.60 2.58 9.10
C PRO A 115 -15.95 3.46 10.30
N VAL A 116 -15.04 4.32 10.74
CA VAL A 116 -15.31 5.29 11.82
C VAL A 116 -16.45 6.22 11.39
N TYR A 117 -16.36 6.82 10.21
CA TYR A 117 -17.42 7.65 9.65
C TYR A 117 -18.75 6.89 9.51
N PHE A 118 -18.75 5.69 8.93
CA PHE A 118 -19.98 4.92 8.74
C PHE A 118 -20.65 4.53 10.06
N GLN A 119 -19.88 4.13 11.08
CA GLN A 119 -20.44 3.67 12.34
C GLN A 119 -20.77 4.80 13.31
N SER A 120 -19.93 5.84 13.41
CA SER A 120 -20.12 6.92 14.38
C SER A 120 -20.94 8.09 13.85
N VAL A 121 -20.92 8.34 12.54
CA VAL A 121 -21.64 9.47 11.91
C VAL A 121 -22.90 9.01 11.19
N LEU A 122 -22.82 7.94 10.37
CA LEU A 122 -23.99 7.40 9.66
C LEU A 122 -24.75 6.31 10.43
N GLU A 123 -24.31 5.96 11.64
CA GLU A 123 -24.91 4.92 12.48
C GLU A 123 -25.13 3.58 11.74
N ALA A 124 -24.20 3.23 10.86
CA ALA A 124 -24.17 1.95 10.17
C ALA A 124 -23.74 0.83 11.13
N THR A 125 -24.32 -0.36 11.00
CA THR A 125 -23.84 -1.52 11.75
C THR A 125 -22.42 -1.90 11.29
N PRO A 126 -21.63 -2.58 12.12
CA PRO A 126 -20.30 -3.06 11.70
C PRO A 126 -20.36 -3.91 10.41
N GLU A 127 -21.40 -4.73 10.27
CA GLU A 127 -21.67 -5.53 9.08
C GLU A 127 -21.92 -4.66 7.83
N LYS A 128 -22.81 -3.68 7.95
CA LYS A 128 -23.11 -2.74 6.85
C LYS A 128 -21.89 -1.90 6.50
N SER A 129 -21.14 -1.42 7.49
CA SER A 129 -19.88 -0.72 7.29
C SER A 129 -18.86 -1.59 6.54
N GLY A 130 -18.82 -2.89 6.81
CA GLY A 130 -17.98 -3.84 6.06
C GLY A 130 -18.42 -4.00 4.61
N ILE A 131 -19.74 -4.07 4.35
CA ILE A 131 -20.30 -4.10 3.00
C ILE A 131 -20.02 -2.79 2.25
N ASP A 132 -20.16 -1.65 2.92
CA ASP A 132 -19.91 -0.31 2.36
C ASP A 132 -18.43 -0.11 1.98
N LEU A 133 -17.50 -0.90 2.53
CA LEU A 133 -16.11 -0.93 2.07
C LEU A 133 -15.94 -1.61 0.71
N PHE A 134 -16.86 -2.44 0.26
CA PHE A 134 -16.80 -3.02 -1.10
C PHE A 134 -16.88 -1.95 -2.18
N ALA A 135 -17.54 -0.82 -1.91
CA ALA A 135 -17.52 0.34 -2.80
C ALA A 135 -16.11 0.94 -2.97
N SER A 136 -15.15 0.62 -2.09
CA SER A 136 -13.73 0.95 -2.25
C SER A 136 -12.96 -0.16 -2.96
N VAL A 137 -13.19 -1.43 -2.61
CA VAL A 137 -12.40 -2.56 -3.13
C VAL A 137 -12.76 -2.89 -4.58
N ILE A 138 -14.06 -2.94 -4.90
CA ILE A 138 -14.55 -3.37 -6.22
C ILE A 138 -14.04 -2.43 -7.32
N PRO A 139 -14.14 -1.09 -7.23
CA PRO A 139 -13.68 -0.21 -8.29
C PRO A 139 -12.16 -0.12 -8.43
N MET A 140 -11.41 -0.44 -7.36
CA MET A 140 -9.95 -0.45 -7.41
C MET A 140 -9.42 -1.44 -8.46
N VAL A 141 -10.06 -2.61 -8.58
CA VAL A 141 -9.65 -3.67 -9.49
C VAL A 141 -9.77 -3.25 -10.96
N PRO A 142 -10.92 -2.74 -11.46
CA PRO A 142 -11.02 -2.13 -12.78
C PRO A 142 -10.03 -1.00 -13.00
N GLY A 143 -9.81 -0.10 -12.02
CA GLY A 143 -8.84 0.98 -12.14
C GLY A 143 -7.42 0.47 -12.39
N ALA A 144 -7.04 -0.58 -11.65
CA ALA A 144 -5.77 -1.27 -11.83
C ALA A 144 -5.68 -1.94 -13.21
N ILE A 145 -6.70 -2.70 -13.61
CA ILE A 145 -6.74 -3.37 -14.94
C ILE A 145 -6.63 -2.35 -16.07
N VAL A 146 -7.42 -1.27 -16.02
CA VAL A 146 -7.40 -0.20 -17.03
C VAL A 146 -6.02 0.46 -17.06
N GLY A 147 -5.43 0.76 -15.90
CA GLY A 147 -4.06 1.27 -15.81
C GLY A 147 -3.05 0.35 -16.47
N GLY A 148 -3.13 -0.96 -16.21
CA GLY A 148 -2.26 -1.97 -16.82
C GLY A 148 -2.40 -2.05 -18.33
N VAL A 149 -3.64 -2.17 -18.84
CA VAL A 149 -3.93 -2.20 -20.28
C VAL A 149 -3.44 -0.94 -20.97
N LEU A 150 -3.69 0.23 -20.38
CA LEU A 150 -3.22 1.51 -20.93
C LEU A 150 -1.70 1.58 -20.99
N ILE A 151 -0.97 1.09 -19.98
CA ILE A 151 0.49 1.03 -20.04
C ILE A 151 0.95 0.11 -21.17
N THR A 152 0.37 -1.09 -21.29
CA THR A 152 0.75 -2.05 -22.34
C THR A 152 0.48 -1.52 -23.74
N VAL A 153 -0.63 -0.81 -23.95
CA VAL A 153 -1.01 -0.29 -25.27
C VAL A 153 -0.26 1.01 -25.62
N THR A 154 -0.10 1.91 -24.65
CA THR A 154 0.47 3.25 -24.91
C THR A 154 1.97 3.32 -24.71
N GLY A 155 2.56 2.39 -23.96
CA GLY A 155 3.96 2.45 -23.49
C GLY A 155 4.25 3.61 -22.54
N LYS A 156 3.23 4.39 -22.12
CA LYS A 156 3.38 5.65 -21.38
C LYS A 156 2.87 5.53 -19.95
N TYR A 157 3.76 5.28 -19.00
CA TYR A 157 3.42 5.20 -17.57
C TYR A 157 3.30 6.57 -16.88
N MET A 158 4.06 7.58 -17.30
CA MET A 158 4.10 8.88 -16.60
C MET A 158 2.77 9.64 -16.64
N PRO A 159 2.07 9.79 -17.78
CA PRO A 159 0.76 10.43 -17.82
C PRO A 159 -0.27 9.72 -16.94
N LEU A 160 -0.17 8.38 -16.84
CA LEU A 160 -1.05 7.58 -16.00
C LEU A 160 -0.76 7.78 -14.50
N LEU A 161 0.51 7.91 -14.11
CA LEU A 161 0.89 8.25 -12.74
C LEU A 161 0.37 9.64 -12.32
N VAL A 162 0.49 10.62 -13.21
CA VAL A 162 -0.04 11.96 -12.97
C VAL A 162 -1.57 11.92 -12.87
N ALA A 163 -2.25 11.26 -13.81
CA ALA A 163 -3.69 11.13 -13.80
C ALA A 163 -4.19 10.41 -12.53
N GLY A 164 -3.55 9.31 -12.13
CA GLY A 164 -3.87 8.58 -10.91
C GLY A 164 -3.67 9.43 -9.65
N SER A 165 -2.55 10.17 -9.57
CA SER A 165 -2.27 11.07 -8.44
C SER A 165 -3.26 12.23 -8.35
N VAL A 166 -3.65 12.81 -9.49
CA VAL A 166 -4.69 13.86 -9.54
C VAL A 166 -6.04 13.32 -9.08
N LEU A 167 -6.44 12.14 -9.56
CA LEU A 167 -7.69 11.50 -9.13
C LEU A 167 -7.69 11.20 -7.63
N MET A 168 -6.55 10.76 -7.07
CA MET A 168 -6.40 10.55 -5.63
C MET A 168 -6.54 11.86 -4.85
N ALA A 169 -5.91 12.94 -5.31
CA ALA A 169 -6.03 14.26 -4.67
C ALA A 169 -7.47 14.79 -4.71
N ILE A 170 -8.16 14.64 -5.85
CA ILE A 170 -9.58 15.00 -5.98
C ILE A 170 -10.45 14.16 -5.07
N GLY A 171 -10.29 12.83 -5.07
CA GLY A 171 -11.06 11.91 -4.23
C GLY A 171 -10.92 12.24 -2.74
N MET A 172 -9.69 12.55 -2.30
CA MET A 172 -9.45 12.95 -0.92
C MET A 172 -10.00 14.36 -0.60
N GLY A 173 -10.00 15.26 -1.59
CA GLY A 173 -10.71 16.54 -1.53
C GLY A 173 -12.20 16.37 -1.28
N LEU A 174 -12.84 15.48 -2.03
CA LEU A 174 -14.28 15.21 -1.90
C LEU A 174 -14.65 14.63 -0.54
N PHE A 175 -13.77 13.86 0.10
CA PHE A 175 -14.00 13.34 1.46
C PHE A 175 -14.16 14.44 2.50
N THR A 176 -13.55 15.62 2.31
CA THR A 176 -13.74 16.75 3.25
C THR A 176 -15.16 17.30 3.26
N MET A 177 -15.96 16.98 2.24
CA MET A 177 -17.38 17.36 2.17
C MET A 177 -18.32 16.34 2.82
N LEU A 178 -17.79 15.24 3.38
CA LEU A 178 -18.61 14.25 4.08
C LEU A 178 -19.13 14.83 5.40
N ASP A 179 -20.44 14.79 5.55
CA ASP A 179 -21.18 15.18 6.75
C ASP A 179 -22.20 14.09 7.14
N ASP A 180 -22.93 14.32 8.22
CA ASP A 180 -24.01 13.47 8.73
C ASP A 180 -25.25 13.40 7.82
N ARG A 181 -25.36 14.32 6.85
CA ARG A 181 -26.48 14.41 5.89
C ARG A 181 -26.13 13.83 4.53
N THR A 182 -24.94 13.28 4.37
CA THR A 182 -24.46 12.78 3.08
C THR A 182 -25.15 11.48 2.71
N ASN A 183 -25.82 11.47 1.54
CA ASN A 183 -26.48 10.28 0.99
C ASN A 183 -25.45 9.23 0.53
N THR A 184 -25.81 7.95 0.65
CA THR A 184 -25.15 6.77 0.07
C THR A 184 -24.49 7.00 -1.28
N VAL A 185 -25.22 7.55 -2.25
CA VAL A 185 -24.68 7.73 -3.62
C VAL A 185 -23.45 8.66 -3.62
N ARG A 186 -23.47 9.72 -2.82
CA ARG A 186 -22.38 10.71 -2.81
C ARG A 186 -21.08 10.10 -2.26
N TRP A 187 -21.12 9.46 -1.10
CA TRP A 187 -19.90 8.89 -0.52
C TRP A 187 -19.36 7.70 -1.33
N VAL A 188 -20.24 6.91 -1.98
CA VAL A 188 -19.82 5.84 -2.91
C VAL A 188 -19.05 6.44 -4.09
N VAL A 189 -19.58 7.49 -4.72
CA VAL A 189 -18.90 8.16 -5.85
C VAL A 189 -17.53 8.69 -5.43
N TYR A 190 -17.42 9.27 -4.23
CA TYR A 190 -16.14 9.78 -3.74
C TYR A 190 -15.11 8.66 -3.53
N GLN A 191 -15.54 7.52 -2.97
CA GLN A 191 -14.69 6.34 -2.81
C GLN A 191 -14.21 5.81 -4.17
N VAL A 192 -15.12 5.68 -5.15
CA VAL A 192 -14.80 5.20 -6.49
C VAL A 192 -13.71 6.06 -7.14
N ILE A 193 -13.83 7.39 -7.07
CA ILE A 193 -12.82 8.31 -7.65
C ILE A 193 -11.46 8.11 -6.98
N LEU A 194 -11.42 8.05 -5.64
CA LEU A 194 -10.19 7.86 -4.87
C LEU A 194 -9.50 6.53 -5.21
N VAL A 195 -10.25 5.43 -5.21
CA VAL A 195 -9.69 4.07 -5.36
C VAL A 195 -9.36 3.73 -6.81
N LEU A 196 -10.04 4.33 -7.79
CA LEU A 196 -9.63 4.26 -9.20
C LEU A 196 -8.27 4.94 -9.41
N GLY A 197 -8.09 6.14 -8.87
CA GLY A 197 -6.81 6.84 -8.91
C GLY A 197 -5.69 6.04 -8.26
N SER A 198 -5.97 5.45 -7.08
CA SER A 198 -5.02 4.59 -6.38
C SER A 198 -4.66 3.32 -7.17
N GLY A 199 -5.64 2.68 -7.82
CA GLY A 199 -5.41 1.49 -8.65
C GLY A 199 -4.50 1.76 -9.85
N ILE A 200 -4.74 2.87 -10.56
CA ILE A 200 -3.90 3.29 -11.70
C ILE A 200 -2.46 3.58 -11.25
N SER A 201 -2.30 4.37 -10.19
CA SER A 201 -0.99 4.72 -9.65
C SER A 201 -0.21 3.50 -9.15
N LEU A 202 -0.91 2.54 -8.54
CA LEU A 202 -0.30 1.31 -8.03
C LEU A 202 0.32 0.49 -9.17
N ILE A 203 -0.38 0.33 -10.29
CA ILE A 203 0.13 -0.45 -11.42
C ILE A 203 1.22 0.31 -12.18
N ALA A 204 1.13 1.64 -12.29
CA ALA A 204 2.07 2.43 -13.07
C ALA A 204 3.42 2.69 -12.38
N THR A 205 3.51 2.57 -11.05
CA THR A 205 4.72 2.93 -10.30
C THR A 205 5.88 1.95 -10.49
N LEU A 206 5.62 0.64 -10.49
CA LEU A 206 6.70 -0.35 -10.64
C LEU A 206 7.36 -0.28 -12.03
N PRO A 207 6.62 -0.27 -13.17
CA PRO A 207 7.21 -0.09 -14.50
C PRO A 207 8.02 1.20 -14.63
N ALA A 208 7.55 2.31 -14.03
CA ALA A 208 8.24 3.59 -14.06
C ALA A 208 9.63 3.54 -13.41
N ILE A 209 9.73 2.83 -12.28
CA ILE A 209 10.99 2.60 -11.58
C ILE A 209 11.88 1.71 -12.43
N LEU A 210 11.35 0.57 -12.90
CA LEU A 210 12.14 -0.40 -13.67
C LEU A 210 12.66 0.16 -15.00
N ALA A 211 11.91 1.04 -15.66
CA ALA A 211 12.34 1.70 -16.89
C ALA A 211 13.61 2.56 -16.72
N SER A 212 13.89 3.01 -15.50
CA SER A 212 15.03 3.88 -15.18
C SER A 212 16.33 3.12 -14.86
N PHE A 213 16.28 1.79 -14.76
CA PHE A 213 17.40 0.98 -14.31
C PHE A 213 17.84 -0.06 -15.34
N PRO A 214 19.14 -0.44 -15.37
CA PRO A 214 19.60 -1.62 -16.08
C PRO A 214 18.96 -2.89 -15.50
N GLU A 215 18.88 -3.95 -16.31
CA GLU A 215 18.30 -5.25 -15.89
C GLU A 215 18.98 -5.83 -14.64
N SER A 216 20.28 -5.58 -14.46
CA SER A 216 21.04 -5.98 -13.25
C SER A 216 20.47 -5.44 -11.95
N ASP A 217 19.78 -4.31 -12.00
CA ASP A 217 19.37 -3.55 -10.82
C ASP A 217 17.86 -3.73 -10.52
N VAL A 218 17.12 -4.41 -11.39
CA VAL A 218 15.66 -4.62 -11.30
C VAL A 218 15.23 -5.23 -9.97
N ALA A 219 15.96 -6.24 -9.49
CA ALA A 219 15.65 -6.94 -8.24
C ALA A 219 15.85 -6.04 -7.00
N THR A 220 16.84 -5.13 -7.05
CA THR A 220 17.11 -4.16 -5.99
C THR A 220 16.10 -3.02 -6.03
N ALA A 221 15.84 -2.46 -7.22
CA ALA A 221 14.85 -1.41 -7.42
C ALA A 221 13.44 -1.84 -6.99
N THR A 222 13.05 -3.08 -7.31
CA THR A 222 11.77 -3.66 -6.88
C THR A 222 11.68 -3.83 -5.36
N ALA A 223 12.77 -4.29 -4.72
CA ALA A 223 12.82 -4.43 -3.26
C ALA A 223 12.77 -3.06 -2.56
N THR A 224 13.47 -2.05 -3.08
CA THR A 224 13.41 -0.67 -2.58
C THR A 224 12.01 -0.07 -2.75
N TRP A 225 11.35 -0.30 -3.89
CA TRP A 225 9.95 0.12 -4.09
C TRP A 225 9.01 -0.51 -3.05
N ALA A 226 9.11 -1.83 -2.84
CA ALA A 226 8.31 -2.55 -1.87
C ALA A 226 8.57 -2.04 -0.43
N PHE A 227 9.84 -1.81 -0.09
CA PHE A 227 10.23 -1.22 1.19
C PHE A 227 9.66 0.18 1.38
N LEU A 228 9.82 1.09 0.41
CA LEU A 228 9.30 2.45 0.47
C LEU A 228 7.78 2.48 0.58
N ARG A 229 7.09 1.58 -0.13
CA ARG A 229 5.65 1.40 -0.05
C ARG A 229 5.22 0.96 1.35
N SER A 230 5.87 -0.06 1.92
CA SER A 230 5.58 -0.53 3.28
C SER A 230 5.94 0.51 4.33
N PHE A 231 7.01 1.28 4.13
CA PHE A 231 7.36 2.38 5.01
C PHE A 231 6.29 3.49 4.96
N GLY A 232 5.81 3.84 3.78
CA GLY A 232 4.73 4.82 3.59
C GLY A 232 3.41 4.41 4.25
N SER A 233 3.06 3.12 4.25
CA SER A 233 1.81 2.66 4.90
C SER A 233 1.83 2.83 6.42
N ILE A 234 3.00 2.71 7.06
CA ILE A 234 3.17 2.95 8.51
C ILE A 234 2.75 4.38 8.87
N TRP A 235 3.25 5.36 8.13
CA TRP A 235 2.90 6.77 8.33
C TRP A 235 1.48 7.09 7.88
N GLY A 236 1.02 6.44 6.80
CA GLY A 236 -0.33 6.61 6.26
C GLY A 236 -1.46 6.23 7.23
N VAL A 237 -1.20 5.35 8.19
CA VAL A 237 -2.14 5.03 9.28
C VAL A 237 -1.89 5.89 10.52
N SER A 238 -0.61 6.07 10.88
CA SER A 238 -0.23 6.70 12.15
C SER A 238 -0.54 8.20 12.19
N ILE A 239 -0.22 8.95 11.13
CA ILE A 239 -0.42 10.41 11.09
C ILE A 239 -1.91 10.77 11.19
N PRO A 240 -2.81 10.23 10.33
CA PRO A 240 -4.25 10.38 10.49
C PRO A 240 -4.79 10.04 11.89
N SER A 241 -4.32 8.94 12.50
CA SER A 241 -4.72 8.53 13.85
C SER A 241 -4.39 9.58 14.90
N VAL A 242 -3.16 10.10 14.89
CA VAL A 242 -2.75 11.15 15.82
C VAL A 242 -3.56 12.42 15.61
N ILE A 243 -3.74 12.85 14.35
CA ILE A 243 -4.52 14.06 14.01
C ILE A 243 -5.95 13.95 14.53
N PHE A 244 -6.60 12.81 14.28
CA PHE A 244 -7.96 12.55 14.75
C PHE A 244 -8.05 12.66 16.28
N ASN A 245 -7.19 11.95 17.00
CA ASN A 245 -7.25 11.90 18.46
C ASN A 245 -6.94 13.26 19.11
N THR A 246 -5.94 13.98 18.59
CA THR A 246 -5.61 15.34 19.04
C THR A 246 -6.79 16.28 18.79
N ARG A 247 -7.34 16.26 17.56
CA ARG A 247 -8.47 17.13 17.19
C ARG A 247 -9.72 16.82 18.00
N PHE A 248 -10.01 15.55 18.22
CA PHE A 248 -11.15 15.14 19.04
C PHE A 248 -10.99 15.64 20.48
N THR A 249 -9.78 15.52 21.04
CA THR A 249 -9.46 16.02 22.38
C THR A 249 -9.65 17.53 22.48
N ASP A 250 -9.23 18.30 21.47
CA ASP A 250 -9.44 19.75 21.43
C ASP A 250 -10.93 20.15 21.37
N LEU A 251 -11.74 19.32 20.72
CA LEU A 251 -13.18 19.57 20.51
C LEU A 251 -14.07 18.94 21.58
N VAL A 252 -13.53 18.09 22.46
CA VAL A 252 -14.30 17.34 23.47
C VAL A 252 -15.10 18.26 24.39
N GLY A 253 -14.60 19.48 24.63
CA GLY A 253 -15.27 20.50 25.44
C GLY A 253 -16.64 20.96 24.90
N ARG A 254 -16.97 20.64 23.64
CA ARG A 254 -18.30 20.88 23.07
C ARG A 254 -19.37 19.91 23.58
N ILE A 255 -18.97 18.79 24.17
CA ILE A 255 -19.87 17.76 24.69
C ILE A 255 -20.33 18.17 26.10
N ALA A 256 -21.63 18.29 26.33
CA ALA A 256 -22.16 18.81 27.59
C ALA A 256 -21.94 17.88 28.81
N SER A 257 -21.63 16.60 28.62
CA SER A 257 -21.42 15.62 29.70
C SER A 257 -19.92 15.47 30.05
N PRO A 258 -19.49 15.88 31.25
CA PRO A 258 -18.11 15.71 31.70
C PRO A 258 -17.68 14.24 31.81
N GLN A 259 -18.62 13.33 32.10
CA GLN A 259 -18.35 11.89 32.17
C GLN A 259 -17.99 11.34 30.80
N LEU A 260 -18.72 11.73 29.75
CA LEU A 260 -18.43 11.33 28.38
C LEU A 260 -17.12 11.95 27.87
N GLN A 261 -16.82 13.20 28.26
CA GLN A 261 -15.54 13.84 27.93
C GLN A 261 -14.37 12.99 28.43
N GLY A 262 -14.38 12.55 29.69
CA GLY A 262 -13.31 11.73 30.26
C GLY A 262 -13.13 10.37 29.59
N VAL A 263 -14.23 9.77 29.11
CA VAL A 263 -14.21 8.46 28.42
C VAL A 263 -13.74 8.57 26.97
N LEU A 264 -13.96 9.71 26.30
CA LEU A 264 -13.66 9.89 24.88
C LEU A 264 -12.25 10.45 24.61
N VAL A 265 -11.57 10.98 25.62
CA VAL A 265 -10.17 11.47 25.49
C VAL A 265 -9.18 10.31 25.50
N GLY A 266 -7.95 10.55 25.03
CA GLY A 266 -6.83 9.59 25.18
C GLY A 266 -6.93 8.34 24.29
N GLY A 267 -7.68 8.42 23.18
CA GLY A 267 -7.92 7.29 22.27
C GLY A 267 -9.33 6.72 22.38
N GLY A 268 -10.06 7.01 23.45
CA GLY A 268 -11.41 6.47 23.68
C GLY A 268 -12.41 6.80 22.59
N ALA A 269 -12.32 8.00 21.98
CA ALA A 269 -13.15 8.37 20.84
C ALA A 269 -12.95 7.44 19.64
N TYR A 270 -11.72 7.04 19.36
CA TYR A 270 -11.47 6.11 18.26
C TYR A 270 -12.08 4.73 18.59
N GLN A 271 -11.85 4.25 19.81
CA GLN A 271 -12.30 2.95 20.29
C GLN A 271 -13.83 2.81 20.34
N LEU A 272 -14.50 3.89 20.73
CA LEU A 272 -15.95 3.94 20.90
C LEU A 272 -16.68 4.46 19.65
N ALA A 273 -15.99 4.59 18.51
CA ALA A 273 -16.57 4.96 17.23
C ALA A 273 -17.44 3.82 16.64
N THR A 274 -18.47 3.42 17.37
CA THR A 274 -19.36 2.31 17.02
C THR A 274 -20.80 2.78 17.09
N LYS A 275 -21.66 2.19 16.24
CA LYS A 275 -23.10 2.45 16.28
C LYS A 275 -23.70 2.19 17.66
N ALA A 276 -23.30 1.10 18.32
CA ALA A 276 -23.81 0.72 19.63
C ALA A 276 -23.57 1.80 20.69
N PHE A 277 -22.39 2.45 20.66
CA PHE A 277 -22.11 3.58 21.53
C PHE A 277 -22.97 4.79 21.18
N ILE A 278 -23.07 5.15 19.90
CA ILE A 278 -23.87 6.31 19.47
C ILE A 278 -25.37 6.14 19.80
N GLN A 279 -25.92 4.93 19.64
CA GLN A 279 -27.28 4.60 20.02
C GLN A 279 -27.51 4.59 21.53
N SER A 280 -26.47 4.30 22.33
CA SER A 280 -26.58 4.42 23.79
C SER A 280 -26.84 5.87 24.26
N LEU A 281 -26.66 6.86 23.37
CA LEU A 281 -26.92 8.26 23.62
C LEU A 281 -28.29 8.73 23.09
N ASP A 282 -29.14 7.82 22.56
CA ASP A 282 -30.45 8.14 21.98
C ASP A 282 -31.39 8.83 22.98
N ASP A 283 -31.27 8.48 24.28
CA ASP A 283 -32.02 9.13 25.36
C ASP A 283 -31.60 10.60 25.60
N THR A 284 -30.46 11.02 25.03
CA THR A 284 -29.87 12.36 25.16
C THR A 284 -29.56 12.98 23.79
N PRO A 285 -30.59 13.39 23.02
CA PRO A 285 -30.42 13.79 21.61
C PRO A 285 -29.46 14.97 21.42
N VAL A 286 -29.40 15.91 22.36
CA VAL A 286 -28.48 17.06 22.32
C VAL A 286 -27.02 16.60 22.46
N VAL A 287 -26.75 15.68 23.41
CA VAL A 287 -25.40 15.15 23.65
C VAL A 287 -24.97 14.26 22.48
N LYS A 288 -25.88 13.43 21.95
CA LYS A 288 -25.65 12.64 20.74
C LYS A 288 -25.23 13.54 19.57
N ALA A 289 -25.97 14.60 19.28
CA ALA A 289 -25.64 15.53 18.21
C ALA A 289 -24.28 16.21 18.40
N GLN A 290 -23.92 16.58 19.63
CA GLN A 290 -22.60 17.12 19.95
C GLN A 290 -21.49 16.11 19.69
N VAL A 291 -21.65 14.86 20.12
CA VAL A 291 -20.68 13.78 19.90
C VAL A 291 -20.49 13.53 18.40
N VAL A 292 -21.57 13.38 17.64
CA VAL A 292 -21.53 13.17 16.18
C VAL A 292 -20.87 14.34 15.46
N SER A 293 -21.15 15.59 15.88
CA SER A 293 -20.49 16.78 15.34
C SER A 293 -18.98 16.78 15.60
N VAL A 294 -18.55 16.41 16.82
CA VAL A 294 -17.13 16.31 17.16
C VAL A 294 -16.43 15.22 16.35
N TYR A 295 -17.07 14.06 16.14
CA TYR A 295 -16.57 13.02 15.23
C TYR A 295 -16.40 13.54 13.80
N THR A 296 -17.43 14.20 13.27
CA THR A 296 -17.45 14.73 11.90
C THR A 296 -16.34 15.75 11.68
N ASP A 297 -16.21 16.75 12.57
CA ASP A 297 -15.17 17.78 12.48
C ASP A 297 -13.75 17.18 12.60
N SER A 298 -13.59 16.16 13.43
CA SER A 298 -12.30 15.48 13.61
C SER A 298 -11.91 14.67 12.37
N LEU A 299 -12.86 13.97 11.76
CA LEU A 299 -12.67 13.24 10.51
C LEU A 299 -12.37 14.18 9.34
N GLN A 300 -13.05 15.32 9.26
CA GLN A 300 -12.80 16.32 8.22
C GLN A 300 -11.36 16.84 8.26
N LEU A 301 -10.82 17.12 9.45
CA LEU A 301 -9.43 17.56 9.58
C LEU A 301 -8.45 16.47 9.11
N VAL A 302 -8.72 15.20 9.42
CA VAL A 302 -7.89 14.08 8.94
C VAL A 302 -7.84 14.09 7.42
N TRP A 303 -8.99 14.14 6.75
CA TRP A 303 -9.03 14.15 5.29
C TRP A 303 -8.35 15.39 4.71
N GLN A 304 -8.54 16.57 5.31
CA GLN A 304 -7.87 17.81 4.89
C GLN A 304 -6.34 17.70 4.93
N VAL A 305 -5.77 17.12 5.99
CA VAL A 305 -4.32 16.94 6.07
C VAL A 305 -3.83 15.89 5.07
N VAL A 306 -4.59 14.82 4.85
CA VAL A 306 -4.24 13.77 3.87
C VAL A 306 -4.28 14.30 2.43
N ILE A 307 -5.08 15.34 2.12
CA ILE A 307 -5.04 16.02 0.82
C ILE A 307 -3.63 16.53 0.53
N ALA A 308 -2.92 17.10 1.51
CA ALA A 308 -1.57 17.61 1.28
C ALA A 308 -0.62 16.49 0.82
N PHE A 309 -0.72 15.30 1.43
CA PHE A 309 0.07 14.13 1.02
C PHE A 309 -0.32 13.61 -0.37
N ALA A 310 -1.62 13.58 -0.69
CA ALA A 310 -2.09 13.18 -2.02
C ALA A 310 -1.70 14.20 -3.10
N ALA A 311 -1.80 15.49 -2.80
CA ALA A 311 -1.45 16.60 -3.68
C ALA A 311 0.06 16.65 -3.95
N LEU A 312 0.91 16.33 -2.96
CA LEU A 312 2.36 16.17 -3.15
C LEU A 312 2.71 15.04 -4.13
N GLY A 313 1.85 14.04 -4.29
CA GLY A 313 2.02 12.99 -5.30
C GLY A 313 2.03 13.52 -6.73
N VAL A 314 1.33 14.62 -7.01
CA VAL A 314 1.24 15.24 -8.35
C VAL A 314 2.59 15.84 -8.81
N PRO A 315 3.21 16.80 -8.09
CA PRO A 315 4.51 17.33 -8.50
C PRO A 315 5.61 16.27 -8.45
N LEU A 316 5.56 15.32 -7.50
CA LEU A 316 6.51 14.20 -7.47
C LEU A 316 6.38 13.32 -8.72
N SER A 317 5.16 13.08 -9.21
CA SER A 317 4.92 12.32 -10.45
C SER A 317 5.43 13.07 -11.68
N LEU A 318 5.35 14.41 -11.69
CA LEU A 318 5.86 15.24 -12.79
C LEU A 318 7.40 15.28 -12.87
N LEU A 319 8.09 15.02 -11.75
CA LEU A 319 9.56 14.92 -11.70
C LEU A 319 10.09 13.60 -12.27
N ILE A 320 9.22 12.62 -12.49
CA ILE A 320 9.60 11.33 -13.08
C ILE A 320 9.90 11.54 -14.57
N ARG A 321 11.13 11.22 -14.99
CA ARG A 321 11.53 11.30 -16.40
C ARG A 321 10.71 10.29 -17.23
N SER A 322 10.17 10.74 -18.36
CA SER A 322 9.51 9.87 -19.33
C SER A 322 10.56 9.07 -20.10
N LEU A 323 10.90 7.89 -19.60
CA LEU A 323 11.65 6.92 -20.37
C LEU A 323 10.63 6.07 -21.12
N ALA A 324 10.87 5.78 -22.40
CA ALA A 324 10.05 4.80 -23.10
C ALA A 324 10.23 3.44 -22.39
N LEU A 325 9.14 2.68 -22.21
CA LEU A 325 9.32 1.25 -21.94
C LEU A 325 10.14 0.68 -23.09
N ARG A 326 11.18 -0.09 -22.77
CA ARG A 326 12.02 -0.71 -23.80
C ARG A 326 11.17 -1.74 -24.54
N ASP A 327 11.00 -1.55 -25.85
CA ASP A 327 10.29 -2.51 -26.72
C ASP A 327 11.12 -3.77 -26.97
N GLU A 328 12.44 -3.67 -26.82
CA GLU A 328 13.38 -4.77 -26.97
C GLU A 328 14.06 -5.10 -25.65
N LEU A 329 13.89 -6.37 -25.25
CA LEU A 329 14.59 -6.99 -24.13
C LEU A 329 16.05 -7.24 -24.57
N TYR A 330 16.88 -6.18 -24.57
CA TYR A 330 18.34 -6.31 -24.69
C TYR A 330 18.90 -6.87 -23.37
N THR A 331 18.53 -8.11 -23.10
CA THR A 331 19.38 -8.98 -22.32
C THR A 331 20.73 -9.05 -23.04
N GLU A 332 21.82 -9.17 -22.30
CA GLU A 332 23.09 -9.71 -22.81
C GLU A 332 22.94 -11.16 -23.38
N PHE A 333 21.70 -11.63 -23.51
CA PHE A 333 21.23 -12.97 -23.84
C PHE A 333 20.07 -12.95 -24.88
N GLY A 334 19.91 -11.83 -25.61
CA GLY A 334 18.99 -11.73 -26.73
C GLY A 334 19.45 -12.67 -27.84
N VAL A 335 18.54 -13.49 -28.37
CA VAL A 335 18.85 -14.27 -29.57
C VAL A 335 19.02 -13.26 -30.70
N GLU A 336 20.21 -13.18 -31.29
CA GLU A 336 20.41 -12.51 -32.58
C GLU A 336 19.48 -13.18 -33.60
N GLU A 337 18.31 -12.60 -33.85
CA GLU A 337 17.62 -12.87 -35.11
C GLU A 337 18.44 -12.18 -36.20
N LYS A 338 19.36 -12.95 -36.80
CA LYS A 338 19.87 -12.62 -38.13
C LYS A 338 18.68 -12.49 -39.06
N LYS A 339 18.30 -11.25 -39.38
CA LYS A 339 17.68 -10.93 -40.65
C LYS A 339 18.57 -9.98 -41.43
N THR A 340 18.97 -10.54 -42.56
CA THR A 340 19.76 -10.03 -43.66
C THR A 340 19.43 -8.58 -44.01
N GLU A 341 20.49 -7.86 -44.36
CA GLU A 341 20.49 -6.57 -45.04
C GLU A 341 19.39 -6.46 -46.11
N GLU A 342 18.66 -5.34 -46.10
CA GLU A 342 18.45 -4.56 -47.31
C GLU A 342 18.31 -3.09 -46.92
N VAL A 343 19.33 -2.31 -47.31
CA VAL A 343 19.36 -0.86 -47.24
C VAL A 343 18.45 -0.35 -48.34
N GLU A 344 17.37 0.35 -48.00
CA GLU A 344 16.67 1.21 -48.95
C GLU A 344 16.63 2.64 -48.40
N GLU A 345 17.56 3.46 -48.91
CA GLU A 345 17.46 4.90 -48.94
C GLU A 345 16.14 5.30 -49.64
N VAL A 346 15.33 6.16 -49.02
CA VAL A 346 14.68 7.22 -49.80
C VAL A 346 14.68 8.54 -49.03
N ARG A 347 15.23 9.54 -49.73
CA ARG A 347 15.37 10.96 -49.45
C ARG A 347 14.05 11.76 -49.49
N VAL A 348 14.15 12.94 -48.86
CA VAL A 348 13.35 14.18 -48.89
C VAL A 348 12.10 14.22 -48.01
#